data_AF-X1IYK1-F1
#
_entry.id   AF-X1IYK1-F1
#
_cell.length_a   1.000
_cell.length_b   1.000
_cell.length_c   1.000
_cell.angle_alpha   90.00
_cell.angle_beta   90.00
_cell.angle_gamma   90.00
#
_symmetry.space_group_name_H-M   'P 1'
#
loop_
_entity.id
_entity.type
_entity.pdbx_description
1 polymer ?
#
loop_
_entity_poly.entity_id
_entity_poly.type
_entity_poly.pdbx_seq_one_letter_code
_entity_poly.pdbx_strand_id
1 'polypeptide(L)'
;MELVTGGYLEGFYYHPRVDKEFLSQKGEGLIALSGCAKGEIPFLLSQNKVDKAKEICQFYKNLYGEDFYLEVQDVGLEFQKKINSSLVNLSQELSIPLIATNDVHYLNKEDAQAQDVLLCIQTGKTLDDTNRLKFSSSELYFRSSEEMEKTFSHLPQAISNTALISEKCNLELELGKIHLPVYRAPDGHNLDEYLRKLCQERLPD
;
A
#
# COMPACT_ATOMS: atom_id res chain seq x y z
N MET A 1 -5.35 -10.55 0.70
CA MET A 1 -6.79 -10.41 0.37
C MET A 1 -7.62 -10.04 1.60
N GLU A 2 -7.49 -10.78 2.71
CA GLU A 2 -8.33 -10.59 3.90
C GLU A 2 -8.28 -9.19 4.52
N LEU A 3 -7.11 -8.53 4.58
CA LEU A 3 -7.00 -7.18 5.12
C LEU A 3 -7.88 -6.16 4.38
N VAL A 4 -7.91 -6.24 3.04
CA VAL A 4 -8.75 -5.38 2.20
C VAL A 4 -10.22 -5.68 2.46
N THR A 5 -10.60 -6.96 2.43
CA THR A 5 -11.98 -7.40 2.69
C THR A 5 -12.47 -6.97 4.08
N GLY A 6 -11.69 -7.23 5.13
CA GLY A 6 -12.03 -6.83 6.50
C GLY A 6 -12.11 -5.30 6.65
N GLY A 7 -11.21 -4.55 5.99
CA GLY A 7 -11.26 -3.09 6.00
C GLY A 7 -12.57 -2.52 5.42
N TYR A 8 -13.14 -3.17 4.40
CA TYR A 8 -14.42 -2.78 3.81
C TYR A 8 -15.63 -3.31 4.58
N LEU A 9 -15.61 -4.56 5.05
CA LEU A 9 -16.76 -5.20 5.68
C LEU A 9 -16.93 -4.82 7.15
N GLU A 10 -15.82 -4.64 7.88
CA GLU A 10 -15.82 -4.51 9.34
C GLU A 10 -15.22 -3.16 9.80
N GLY A 11 -14.22 -2.65 9.07
CA GLY A 11 -13.47 -1.44 9.48
C GLY A 11 -13.98 -0.11 8.91
N PHE A 12 -15.00 -0.13 8.05
CA PHE A 12 -15.43 1.04 7.29
C PHE A 12 -16.05 2.11 8.17
N TYR A 13 -15.55 3.35 8.04
CA TYR A 13 -16.19 4.54 8.60
C TYR A 13 -16.32 5.62 7.52
N TYR A 14 -15.37 6.54 7.42
CA TYR A 14 -15.24 7.41 6.23
C TYR A 14 -14.44 6.72 5.11
N HIS A 15 -13.51 5.85 5.49
CA HIS A 15 -12.66 5.06 4.61
C HIS A 15 -12.58 3.63 5.18
N PRO A 16 -12.28 2.61 4.34
CA PRO A 16 -11.94 1.28 4.83
C PRO A 16 -10.65 1.36 5.64
N ARG A 17 -10.62 0.76 6.83
CA ARG A 17 -9.49 0.82 7.78
C ARG A 17 -9.21 -0.55 8.36
N VAL A 18 -7.95 -0.80 8.69
CA VAL A 18 -7.53 -1.98 9.44
C VAL A 18 -6.90 -1.54 10.75
N ASP A 19 -7.09 -2.32 11.82
CA ASP A 19 -6.44 -2.07 13.09
C ASP A 19 -5.18 -2.93 13.27
N LYS A 20 -4.40 -2.61 14.31
CA LYS A 20 -3.14 -3.29 14.61
C LYS A 20 -3.32 -4.74 15.06
N GLU A 21 -4.45 -5.07 15.67
CA GLU A 21 -4.74 -6.43 16.08
C GLU A 21 -4.95 -7.31 14.86
N PHE A 22 -5.76 -6.84 13.91
CA PHE A 22 -6.02 -7.53 12.65
C PHE A 22 -4.76 -7.60 11.78
N LEU A 23 -3.94 -6.54 11.74
CA LEU A 23 -2.60 -6.59 11.11
C LEU A 23 -1.71 -7.64 11.77
N SER A 24 -1.77 -7.80 13.09
CA SER A 24 -0.98 -8.80 13.80
C SER A 24 -1.41 -10.24 13.49
N GLN A 25 -2.70 -10.45 13.19
CA GLN A 25 -3.23 -11.75 12.82
C GLN A 25 -2.96 -12.11 11.35
N LYS A 26 -2.87 -11.10 10.47
CA LYS A 26 -2.80 -11.27 9.00
C LYS A 26 -1.51 -10.73 8.38
N GLY A 27 -0.46 -10.57 9.19
CA GLY A 27 0.81 -9.96 8.79
C GLY A 27 1.78 -10.89 8.07
N GLU A 28 1.56 -12.21 8.10
CA GLU A 28 2.44 -13.20 7.49
C GLU A 28 2.53 -13.02 5.96
N GLY A 29 3.76 -13.07 5.42
CA GLY A 29 4.03 -12.90 3.99
C GLY A 29 3.89 -11.46 3.47
N LEU A 30 3.80 -10.47 4.36
CA LEU A 30 3.72 -9.05 4.00
C LEU A 30 5.02 -8.31 4.31
N ILE A 31 5.42 -7.46 3.38
CA ILE A 31 6.46 -6.44 3.58
C ILE A 31 5.78 -5.12 3.89
N ALA A 32 6.21 -4.44 4.95
CA ALA A 32 5.61 -3.20 5.42
C ALA A 32 6.58 -2.02 5.36
N LEU A 33 6.09 -0.90 4.85
CA LEU A 33 6.80 0.37 4.79
C LEU A 33 6.18 1.35 5.79
N SER A 34 6.99 2.25 6.38
CA SER A 34 6.48 3.21 7.37
C SER A 34 5.45 4.23 6.82
N GLY A 35 5.31 4.32 5.49
CA GLY A 35 4.36 5.18 4.81
C GLY A 35 4.90 6.58 4.52
N CYS A 36 4.08 7.38 3.83
CA CYS A 36 4.34 8.79 3.53
C CYS A 36 4.22 9.69 4.79
N ALA A 37 4.27 11.01 4.62
CA ALA A 37 4.14 11.97 5.73
C ALA A 37 2.88 11.81 6.62
N LYS A 38 1.82 11.17 6.10
CA LYS A 38 0.60 10.86 6.85
C LYS A 38 0.62 9.48 7.54
N GLY A 39 1.63 8.66 7.26
CA GLY A 39 1.88 7.40 7.97
C GLY A 39 2.14 7.65 9.44
N GLU A 40 1.81 6.66 10.29
CA GLU A 40 1.83 6.82 11.75
C GLU A 40 3.19 7.31 12.29
N ILE A 41 4.29 6.73 11.80
CA ILE A 41 5.65 7.08 12.22
C ILE A 41 6.04 8.48 11.70
N PRO A 42 6.01 8.78 10.38
CA PRO A 42 6.27 10.13 9.87
C PRO A 42 5.41 11.22 10.51
N PHE A 43 4.13 10.94 10.75
CA PHE A 43 3.22 11.88 11.38
C PHE A 43 3.66 12.19 12.82
N LEU A 44 3.99 11.19 13.63
CA LEU A 44 4.51 11.40 14.99
C LEU A 44 5.82 12.21 14.98
N LEU A 45 6.71 11.94 14.02
CA LEU A 45 7.95 12.70 13.84
C LEU A 45 7.67 14.16 13.48
N SER A 46 6.70 14.44 12.62
CA SER A 46 6.28 15.82 12.30
C SER A 46 5.79 16.60 13.51
N GLN A 47 5.30 15.90 14.54
CA GLN A 47 4.83 16.46 15.81
C GLN A 47 5.91 16.46 16.90
N ASN A 48 7.17 16.17 16.56
CA ASN A 48 8.29 16.00 17.49
C ASN A 48 8.06 14.94 18.57
N LYS A 49 7.20 13.93 18.33
CA LYS A 49 6.91 12.83 19.26
C LYS A 49 7.82 11.62 18.99
N VAL A 50 9.13 11.83 19.12
CA VAL A 50 10.15 10.85 18.73
C VAL A 50 10.05 9.55 19.52
N ASP A 51 9.84 9.61 20.83
CA ASP A 51 9.75 8.41 21.67
C ASP A 51 8.56 7.52 21.27
N LYS A 52 7.40 8.14 20.97
CA LYS A 52 6.25 7.41 20.44
C LYS A 52 6.55 6.81 19.07
N ALA A 53 7.21 7.55 18.19
CA ALA A 53 7.61 7.02 16.89
C ALA A 53 8.51 5.77 17.04
N LYS A 54 9.43 5.76 18.01
CA LYS A 54 10.25 4.58 18.35
C LYS A 54 9.41 3.38 18.80
N GLU A 55 8.46 3.60 19.70
CA GLU A 55 7.53 2.56 20.15
C GLU A 55 6.78 1.94 18.96
N ILE A 56 6.29 2.78 18.04
CA ILE A 56 5.58 2.31 16.84
C ILE A 56 6.52 1.59 15.87
N CYS A 57 7.74 2.07 15.66
CA CYS A 57 8.75 1.36 14.89
C CYS A 57 9.02 -0.03 15.47
N GLN A 58 9.16 -0.14 16.80
CA GLN A 58 9.40 -1.41 17.45
C GLN A 58 8.19 -2.36 17.33
N PHE A 59 6.96 -1.83 17.41
CA PHE A 59 5.76 -2.62 17.15
C PHE A 59 5.79 -3.27 15.76
N TYR A 60 6.02 -2.48 14.70
CA TYR A 60 6.05 -3.00 13.34
C TYR A 60 7.28 -3.87 13.07
N LYS A 61 8.43 -3.55 13.65
CA LYS A 61 9.62 -4.42 13.61
C LYS A 61 9.36 -5.77 14.28
N ASN A 62 8.67 -5.81 15.41
CA ASN A 62 8.30 -7.07 16.07
C ASN A 62 7.29 -7.87 15.24
N LEU A 63 6.39 -7.19 14.53
CA LEU A 63 5.36 -7.83 13.72
C LEU A 63 5.91 -8.41 12.41
N TYR A 64 6.69 -7.62 11.66
CA TYR A 64 7.17 -8.01 10.33
C TYR A 64 8.65 -8.43 10.29
N GLY A 65 9.38 -8.30 11.40
CA GLY A 65 10.79 -8.68 11.47
C GLY A 65 11.66 -7.92 10.47
N GLU A 66 12.39 -8.66 9.64
CA GLU A 66 13.27 -8.15 8.58
C GLU A 66 12.51 -7.57 7.38
N ASP A 67 11.18 -7.74 7.34
CA ASP A 67 10.30 -7.24 6.29
C ASP A 67 9.63 -5.90 6.64
N PHE A 68 10.13 -5.21 7.67
CA PHE A 68 9.77 -3.83 7.99
C PHE A 68 10.86 -2.83 7.57
N TYR A 69 10.46 -1.78 6.86
CA TYR A 69 11.37 -0.74 6.36
C TYR A 69 10.86 0.67 6.69
N LEU A 70 11.80 1.57 6.99
CA LEU A 70 11.50 3.00 7.11
C LEU A 70 11.56 3.65 5.73
N GLU A 71 10.44 4.24 5.33
CA GLU A 71 10.23 4.78 3.98
C GLU A 71 10.62 6.26 3.92
N VAL A 72 11.58 6.59 3.06
CA VAL A 72 12.00 7.97 2.78
C VAL A 72 11.51 8.39 1.40
N GLN A 73 10.95 9.59 1.33
CA GLN A 73 10.39 10.19 0.12
C GLN A 73 10.92 11.61 -0.01
N ASP A 74 11.24 12.09 -1.21
CA ASP A 74 11.61 13.49 -1.43
C ASP A 74 10.75 14.10 -2.52
N VAL A 75 9.69 14.74 -2.06
CA VAL A 75 8.73 15.47 -2.89
C VAL A 75 9.04 16.97 -2.94
N GLY A 76 10.27 17.39 -2.62
CA GLY A 76 10.71 18.78 -2.70
C GLY A 76 10.17 19.69 -1.60
N LEU A 77 9.68 19.12 -0.48
CA LEU A 77 9.07 19.88 0.62
C LEU A 77 9.97 19.86 1.86
N GLU A 78 10.18 21.02 2.48
CA GLU A 78 11.08 21.18 3.63
C GLU A 78 10.65 20.36 4.85
N PHE A 79 9.35 20.21 5.10
CA PHE A 79 8.88 19.37 6.19
C PHE A 79 9.22 17.89 5.96
N GLN A 80 9.20 17.43 4.70
CA GLN A 80 9.54 16.06 4.33
C GLN A 80 11.03 15.79 4.58
N LYS A 81 11.91 16.75 4.27
CA LYS A 81 13.35 16.64 4.59
C LYS A 81 13.59 16.44 6.09
N LYS A 82 12.88 17.18 6.96
CA LYS A 82 12.96 17.02 8.42
C LYS A 82 12.50 15.64 8.90
N ILE A 83 11.42 15.13 8.30
CA ILE A 83 10.93 13.78 8.55
C ILE A 83 11.99 12.76 8.12
N ASN A 84 12.55 12.86 6.91
CA ASN A 84 13.58 11.95 6.41
C ASN A 84 14.82 11.93 7.31
N SER A 85 15.32 13.09 7.75
CA SER A 85 16.43 13.14 8.71
C SER A 85 16.13 12.39 10.01
N SER A 86 14.90 12.52 10.51
CA SER A 86 14.47 11.80 11.72
C SER A 86 14.33 10.30 11.47
N LEU A 87 13.83 9.88 10.30
CA LEU A 87 13.76 8.46 9.90
C LEU A 87 15.15 7.84 9.75
N VAL A 88 16.13 8.58 9.22
CA VAL A 88 17.53 8.11 9.14
C VAL A 88 18.10 7.87 10.53
N ASN A 89 17.85 8.78 11.49
CA ASN A 89 18.27 8.58 12.88
C ASN A 89 17.61 7.34 13.51
N LEU A 90 16.30 7.16 13.30
CA LEU A 90 15.58 5.98 13.79
C LEU A 90 16.07 4.69 13.15
N SER A 91 16.41 4.72 11.86
CA SER A 91 16.97 3.58 11.13
C SER A 91 18.27 3.10 11.78
N GLN A 92 19.17 4.04 12.09
CA GLN A 92 20.45 3.74 12.74
C GLN A 92 20.24 3.23 14.18
N GLU A 93 19.40 3.92 14.95
CA GLU A 93 19.17 3.58 16.37
C GLU A 93 18.50 2.22 16.54
N LEU A 94 17.47 1.93 15.74
CA LEU A 94 16.67 0.72 15.86
C LEU A 94 17.14 -0.42 14.94
N SER A 95 18.17 -0.17 14.12
CA SER A 95 18.63 -1.10 13.08
C SER A 95 17.46 -1.55 12.21
N ILE A 96 16.75 -0.58 11.60
CA ILE A 96 15.66 -0.82 10.64
C ILE A 96 16.11 -0.29 9.29
N PRO A 97 16.10 -1.09 8.21
CA PRO A 97 16.55 -0.64 6.90
C PRO A 97 15.66 0.49 6.34
N LEU A 98 16.29 1.39 5.58
CA LEU A 98 15.60 2.45 4.84
C LEU A 98 15.19 1.97 3.45
N ILE A 99 14.12 2.51 2.89
CA ILE A 99 13.77 2.35 1.48
C ILE A 99 13.34 3.69 0.88
N ALA A 100 13.76 3.97 -0.35
CA ALA A 100 13.36 5.15 -1.09
C ALA A 100 12.15 4.87 -1.98
N THR A 101 11.14 5.73 -1.91
CA THR A 101 9.97 5.72 -2.80
C THR A 101 9.61 7.16 -3.20
N ASN A 102 8.63 7.33 -4.09
CA ASN A 102 8.22 8.66 -4.58
C ASN A 102 6.71 8.96 -4.49
N ASP A 103 5.93 8.11 -3.82
CA ASP A 103 4.48 8.25 -3.66
C ASP A 103 3.76 8.65 -4.97
N VAL A 104 3.98 7.86 -6.02
CA VAL A 104 3.62 8.20 -7.40
C VAL A 104 2.10 8.27 -7.58
N HIS A 105 1.60 9.39 -8.11
CA HIS A 105 0.18 9.61 -8.41
C HIS A 105 -0.10 9.82 -9.90
N TYR A 106 0.93 10.13 -10.70
CA TYR A 106 0.82 10.38 -12.13
C TYR A 106 2.12 9.99 -12.85
N LEU A 107 2.09 9.87 -14.18
CA LEU A 107 3.20 9.29 -14.94
C LEU A 107 4.33 10.30 -15.15
N ASN A 108 4.03 11.44 -15.79
CA ASN A 108 5.03 12.44 -16.14
C ASN A 108 4.92 13.69 -15.28
N LYS A 109 6.00 14.45 -15.14
CA LYS A 109 6.02 15.65 -14.31
C LYS A 109 4.97 16.68 -14.72
N GLU A 110 4.70 16.80 -16.02
CA GLU A 110 3.75 17.73 -16.62
C GLU A 110 2.29 17.37 -16.27
N ASP A 111 2.02 16.11 -15.91
CA ASP A 111 0.67 15.64 -15.55
C ASP A 111 0.19 16.15 -14.18
N ALA A 112 1.04 16.87 -13.44
CA ALA A 112 0.69 17.46 -12.14
C ALA A 112 -0.55 18.37 -12.23
N GLN A 113 -0.73 19.11 -13.33
CA GLN A 113 -1.92 19.93 -13.52
C GLN A 113 -3.18 19.08 -13.77
N ALA A 114 -3.05 17.99 -14.54
CA ALA A 114 -4.16 17.08 -14.77
C ALA A 114 -4.59 16.38 -13.47
N GLN A 115 -3.63 15.98 -12.63
CA GLN A 115 -3.91 15.45 -11.29
C GLN A 115 -4.65 16.46 -10.41
N ASP A 116 -4.28 17.74 -10.47
CA ASP A 116 -4.93 18.80 -9.71
C ASP A 116 -6.41 18.98 -10.11
N VAL A 117 -6.69 18.90 -11.42
CA VAL A 117 -8.07 18.90 -11.96
C VAL A 117 -8.84 17.67 -11.51
N LEU A 118 -8.22 16.49 -11.52
CA LEU A 118 -8.85 15.24 -11.08
C LEU A 118 -9.31 15.32 -9.62
N LEU A 119 -8.49 15.88 -8.73
CA LEU A 119 -8.86 16.12 -7.32
C LEU A 119 -10.04 17.08 -7.20
N CYS A 120 -10.07 18.14 -8.01
CA CYS A 120 -11.19 19.08 -8.03
C CYS A 120 -12.50 18.38 -8.42
N ILE A 121 -12.47 17.54 -9.45
CA ILE A 121 -13.64 16.74 -9.87
C ILE A 121 -14.10 15.82 -8.73
N GLN A 122 -13.18 15.08 -8.11
CA GLN A 122 -13.51 14.15 -7.03
C GLN A 122 -14.12 14.84 -5.80
N THR A 123 -13.64 16.05 -5.48
CA THR A 123 -14.08 16.82 -4.30
C THR A 123 -15.21 17.80 -4.58
N GLY A 124 -15.71 17.86 -5.82
CA GLY A 124 -16.76 18.80 -6.24
C GLY A 124 -16.32 20.27 -6.13
N LYS A 125 -15.04 20.56 -6.35
CA LYS A 125 -14.44 21.90 -6.29
C LYS A 125 -14.03 22.40 -7.67
N THR A 126 -13.79 23.70 -7.79
CA THR A 126 -13.20 24.32 -9.00
C THR A 126 -11.73 24.65 -8.77
N LEU A 127 -10.96 24.86 -9.85
CA LEU A 127 -9.55 25.24 -9.74
C LEU A 127 -9.34 26.58 -9.02
N ASP A 128 -10.32 27.47 -9.11
CA ASP A 128 -10.31 28.81 -8.51
C ASP A 128 -10.64 28.80 -7.00
N ASP A 129 -11.16 27.70 -6.45
CA ASP A 129 -11.44 27.59 -5.01
C ASP A 129 -10.13 27.51 -4.22
N THR A 130 -9.84 28.52 -3.40
CA THR A 130 -8.62 28.59 -2.60
C THR A 130 -8.57 27.60 -1.44
N ASN A 131 -9.71 27.04 -1.03
CA ASN A 131 -9.84 26.05 0.04
C ASN A 131 -9.98 24.62 -0.50
N ARG A 132 -9.68 24.38 -1.78
CA ARG A 132 -9.72 23.05 -2.38
C ARG A 132 -8.55 22.18 -1.92
N LEU A 133 -8.75 20.87 -2.01
CA LEU A 133 -7.66 19.91 -1.85
C LEU A 133 -6.68 20.05 -3.02
N LYS A 134 -5.40 20.24 -2.70
CA LYS A 134 -4.30 20.34 -3.68
C LYS A 134 -3.03 19.74 -3.08
N PHE A 135 -2.23 19.07 -3.90
CA PHE A 135 -0.88 18.70 -3.51
C PHE A 135 0.06 19.92 -3.51
N SER A 136 0.83 20.08 -2.44
CA SER A 136 1.82 21.15 -2.33
C SER A 136 3.07 20.92 -3.19
N SER A 137 3.16 19.79 -3.89
CA SER A 137 4.28 19.39 -4.71
C SER A 137 3.81 18.89 -6.08
N SER A 138 4.64 19.11 -7.09
CA SER A 138 4.53 18.54 -8.44
C SER A 138 5.49 17.35 -8.66
N GLU A 139 6.14 16.87 -7.61
CA GLU A 139 7.19 15.83 -7.69
C GLU A 139 6.65 14.40 -7.55
N LEU A 140 5.32 14.20 -7.49
CA LEU A 140 4.65 12.90 -7.30
C LEU A 140 4.49 12.11 -8.63
N TYR A 141 5.44 12.25 -9.55
CA TYR A 141 5.45 11.53 -10.83
C TYR A 141 6.32 10.28 -10.77
N PHE A 142 6.21 9.43 -11.79
CA PHE A 142 7.06 8.25 -11.93
C PHE A 142 8.46 8.65 -12.40
N ARG A 143 9.33 8.97 -11.44
CA ARG A 143 10.72 9.36 -11.69
C ARG A 143 11.52 8.24 -12.35
N SER A 144 12.50 8.62 -13.18
CA SER A 144 13.49 7.67 -13.68
C SER A 144 14.42 7.19 -12.55
N SER A 145 15.10 6.07 -12.77
CA SER A 145 16.11 5.58 -11.83
C SER A 145 17.21 6.62 -11.58
N GLU A 146 17.66 7.32 -12.63
CA GLU A 146 18.69 8.37 -12.53
C GLU A 146 18.23 9.55 -11.66
N GLU A 147 16.96 9.96 -11.78
CA GLU A 147 16.38 11.02 -10.94
C GLU A 147 16.31 10.59 -9.47
N MET A 148 15.88 9.34 -9.22
CA MET A 148 15.80 8.78 -7.87
C MET A 148 17.19 8.63 -7.24
N GLU A 149 18.18 8.11 -7.98
CA GLU A 149 19.56 7.99 -7.53
C GLU A 149 20.18 9.34 -7.22
N LYS A 150 19.95 10.35 -8.05
CA LYS A 150 20.42 11.71 -7.80
C LYS A 150 19.81 12.29 -6.54
N THR A 151 18.49 12.13 -6.38
CA THR A 151 17.72 12.62 -5.21
C THR A 151 18.20 11.98 -3.91
N PHE A 152 18.41 10.66 -3.91
CA PHE A 152 18.85 9.89 -2.76
C PHE A 152 20.35 9.54 -2.80
N SER A 153 21.16 10.35 -3.48
CA SER A 153 22.62 10.13 -3.60
C SER A 153 23.35 10.09 -2.25
N HIS A 154 22.76 10.70 -1.22
CA HIS A 154 23.23 10.69 0.17
C HIS A 154 22.77 9.46 0.98
N LEU A 155 21.88 8.64 0.42
CA LEU A 155 21.33 7.40 1.00
C LEU A 155 21.26 6.28 -0.05
N PRO A 156 22.38 5.88 -0.69
CA PRO A 156 22.37 4.89 -1.76
C PRO A 156 21.76 3.55 -1.34
N GLN A 157 21.90 3.16 -0.07
CA GLN A 157 21.31 1.95 0.49
C GLN A 157 19.77 1.95 0.43
N ALA A 158 19.12 3.10 0.52
CA ALA A 158 17.67 3.20 0.43
C ALA A 158 17.17 2.88 -0.99
N ILE A 159 17.96 3.23 -2.01
CA ILE A 159 17.71 2.85 -3.41
C ILE A 159 17.99 1.36 -3.61
N SER A 160 19.14 0.84 -3.16
CA SER A 160 19.46 -0.58 -3.32
C SER A 160 18.42 -1.51 -2.67
N ASN A 161 17.86 -1.11 -1.52
CA ASN A 161 16.81 -1.88 -0.86
C ASN A 161 15.51 -1.99 -1.68
N THR A 162 15.24 -1.09 -2.63
CA THR A 162 14.08 -1.20 -3.53
C THR A 162 14.17 -2.45 -4.41
N ALA A 163 15.36 -2.74 -4.95
CA ALA A 163 15.60 -3.93 -5.75
C ALA A 163 15.49 -5.20 -4.90
N LEU A 164 16.05 -5.20 -3.68
CA LEU A 164 15.94 -6.33 -2.75
C LEU A 164 14.49 -6.66 -2.41
N ILE A 165 13.65 -5.65 -2.14
CA ILE A 165 12.22 -5.88 -1.92
C ILE A 165 11.54 -6.43 -3.18
N SER A 166 11.86 -5.89 -4.36
CA SER A 166 11.32 -6.42 -5.61
C SER A 166 11.68 -7.89 -5.83
N GLU A 167 12.89 -8.32 -5.45
CA GLU A 167 13.33 -9.71 -5.56
C GLU A 167 12.64 -10.63 -4.55
N LYS A 168 12.29 -10.13 -3.35
CA LYS A 168 11.51 -10.86 -2.35
C LYS A 168 10.06 -11.11 -2.80
N CYS A 169 9.47 -10.19 -3.56
CA CYS A 169 8.07 -10.23 -3.97
C CYS A 169 7.83 -11.20 -5.14
N ASN A 170 7.43 -12.44 -4.82
CA ASN A 170 7.09 -13.47 -5.81
C ASN A 170 5.66 -13.97 -5.59
N LEU A 171 4.68 -13.30 -6.22
CA LEU A 171 3.27 -13.67 -6.15
C LEU A 171 2.84 -14.36 -7.44
N GLU A 172 2.45 -15.63 -7.34
CA GLU A 172 1.84 -16.37 -8.45
C GLU A 172 0.32 -16.33 -8.36
N LEU A 173 -0.33 -15.88 -9.43
CA LEU A 173 -1.78 -15.91 -9.58
C LEU A 173 -2.14 -16.98 -10.62
N GLU A 174 -2.84 -18.03 -10.20
CA GLU A 174 -3.28 -19.11 -11.09
C GLU A 174 -4.46 -18.61 -11.95
N LEU A 175 -4.16 -18.11 -13.15
CA LEU A 175 -5.15 -17.62 -14.09
C LEU A 175 -5.69 -18.75 -14.98
N GLY A 176 -6.96 -18.66 -15.37
CA GLY A 176 -7.58 -19.61 -16.30
C GLY A 176 -8.04 -20.93 -15.67
N LYS A 177 -7.85 -21.13 -14.36
CA LYS A 177 -8.42 -22.26 -13.64
C LYS A 177 -9.89 -22.05 -13.32
N ILE A 178 -10.69 -23.07 -13.63
CA ILE A 178 -12.10 -23.08 -13.30
C ILE A 178 -12.26 -23.59 -11.85
N HIS A 179 -12.80 -22.75 -10.98
CA HIS A 179 -13.19 -23.12 -9.62
C HIS A 179 -14.71 -23.27 -9.54
N LEU A 180 -15.22 -24.48 -9.77
CA LEU A 180 -16.65 -24.78 -9.64
C LEU A 180 -17.02 -25.04 -8.17
N PRO A 181 -18.13 -24.49 -7.67
CA PRO A 181 -18.68 -24.89 -6.39
C PRO A 181 -18.97 -26.39 -6.38
N VAL A 182 -18.73 -27.03 -5.23
CA VAL A 182 -19.08 -28.45 -5.06
C VAL A 182 -20.59 -28.57 -4.92
N TYR A 183 -21.26 -29.03 -5.97
CA TYR A 183 -22.65 -29.47 -5.88
C TYR A 183 -22.69 -30.92 -5.40
N ARG A 184 -23.55 -31.21 -4.42
CA ARG A 184 -23.84 -32.58 -3.98
C ARG A 184 -25.21 -32.95 -4.51
N ALA A 185 -25.26 -33.85 -5.48
CA ALA A 185 -26.54 -34.29 -6.01
C ALA A 185 -27.34 -35.05 -4.93
N PRO A 186 -28.68 -34.90 -4.91
CA PRO A 186 -29.55 -35.68 -4.04
C PRO A 186 -29.36 -37.18 -4.23
N ASP A 187 -29.73 -37.94 -3.20
CA ASP A 187 -29.80 -39.41 -3.22
C ASP A 187 -28.49 -40.13 -3.59
N GLY A 188 -27.35 -39.44 -3.49
CA GLY A 188 -26.03 -40.01 -3.79
C GLY A 188 -25.74 -40.20 -5.27
N HIS A 189 -26.53 -39.59 -6.17
CA HIS A 189 -26.23 -39.59 -7.60
C HIS A 189 -24.86 -38.95 -7.90
N ASN A 190 -24.20 -39.40 -8.98
CA ASN A 190 -23.11 -38.61 -9.54
C ASN A 190 -23.66 -37.40 -10.32
N LEU A 191 -22.81 -36.38 -10.50
CA LEU A 191 -23.23 -35.11 -11.11
C LEU A 191 -23.74 -35.26 -12.55
N ASP A 192 -23.09 -36.12 -13.34
CA ASP A 192 -23.42 -36.33 -14.75
C ASP A 192 -24.76 -37.06 -14.90
N GLU A 193 -25.02 -38.06 -14.06
CA GLU A 193 -26.29 -38.78 -13.99
C GLU A 193 -27.43 -37.85 -13.55
N TYR A 194 -27.20 -37.05 -12.51
CA TYR A 194 -28.20 -36.13 -12.01
C TYR A 194 -28.53 -35.05 -13.03
N LEU A 195 -27.52 -34.49 -13.71
CA LEU A 195 -27.73 -33.55 -14.81
C LEU A 195 -28.53 -34.19 -15.94
N ARG A 196 -28.17 -35.41 -16.36
CA ARG A 196 -28.89 -36.16 -17.39
C ARG A 196 -30.35 -36.39 -17.01
N LYS A 197 -30.62 -36.82 -15.78
CA LYS A 197 -31.97 -37.03 -15.24
C LYS A 197 -32.81 -35.74 -15.35
N LEU A 198 -32.27 -34.62 -14.87
CA LEU A 198 -32.96 -33.32 -14.95
C LEU A 198 -33.24 -32.87 -16.39
N CYS A 199 -32.30 -33.12 -17.32
CA CYS A 199 -32.51 -32.81 -18.73
C CYS A 199 -33.62 -33.67 -19.34
N GLN A 200 -33.65 -34.97 -19.03
CA GLN A 200 -34.65 -35.90 -19.55
C GLN A 200 -36.06 -35.60 -19.00
N GLU A 201 -36.18 -35.28 -17.71
CA GLU A 201 -37.46 -34.94 -17.06
C GLU A 201 -38.11 -33.65 -17.62
N ARG A 202 -37.32 -32.77 -18.25
CA ARG A 202 -37.78 -31.46 -18.73
C ARG A 202 -37.73 -31.30 -20.24
N LEU A 203 -37.32 -32.33 -20.98
CA LEU A 203 -37.38 -32.30 -22.43
C LEU A 203 -38.86 -32.35 -22.86
N PRO A 204 -39.38 -31.35 -23.59
CA PRO A 204 -40.72 -31.44 -24.16
C PRO A 204 -40.78 -32.54 -25.23
N ASP A 205 -41.96 -33.10 -25.45
CA ASP A 205 -42.26 -34.00 -26.57
C ASP A 205 -42.03 -33.33 -27.94
#